data_AF-A0A1A8Q6F8-F1
#
_entry.id   AF-A0A1A8Q6F8-F1
#
_cell.length_a   1.000
_cell.length_b   1.000
_cell.length_c   1.000
_cell.angle_alpha   90.00
_cell.angle_beta   90.00
_cell.angle_gamma   90.00
#
_symmetry.space_group_name_H-M   'P 1'
#
loop_
_entity.id
_entity.type
_entity.pdbx_description
1 polymer ?
#
loop_
_entity_poly.entity_id
_entity_poly.type
_entity_poly.pdbx_seq_one_letter_code
_entity_poly.pdbx_strand_id
1 'polypeptide(L)'
;SGDASPPASMAELDHLAQIVSKSHLETCQYLREELQQMSWQSFQQEEVDRYQSKPREMMWQLCAVKITEAIQYVVEFAKRIDGFMELCQNDQIVLLKAGSLEVILVRMCRVFDSENNSVYFDGKLASPDVFKALGCD
;
A
#
# COMPACT_ATOMS: atom_id res chain seq x y z
N SER A 1 -15.24 25.81 -32.04
CA SER A 1 -16.43 25.14 -31.53
C SER A 1 -15.96 23.99 -30.67
N GLY A 2 -16.12 24.10 -29.36
CA GLY A 2 -15.60 23.11 -28.41
C GLY A 2 -16.43 21.85 -28.45
N ASP A 3 -15.83 20.76 -28.94
CA ASP A 3 -16.35 19.40 -28.73
C ASP A 3 -16.15 19.06 -27.26
N ALA A 4 -17.18 19.33 -26.44
CA ALA A 4 -17.29 18.72 -25.14
C ALA A 4 -17.90 17.34 -25.35
N SER A 5 -17.13 16.30 -25.03
CA SER A 5 -17.63 14.92 -25.02
C SER A 5 -18.92 14.84 -24.19
N PRO A 6 -19.92 14.05 -24.60
CA PRO A 6 -21.14 13.87 -23.82
C PRO A 6 -20.78 13.35 -22.41
N PRO A 7 -21.51 13.79 -21.37
CA PRO A 7 -21.27 13.32 -20.01
C PRO A 7 -21.46 11.80 -19.95
N ALA A 8 -20.55 11.11 -19.25
CA ALA A 8 -20.64 9.67 -19.03
C ALA A 8 -21.99 9.32 -18.41
N SER A 9 -22.59 8.24 -18.90
CA SER A 9 -23.81 7.67 -18.35
C SER A 9 -23.57 7.11 -16.95
N MET A 10 -24.62 7.03 -16.14
CA MET A 10 -24.54 6.42 -14.81
C MET A 10 -24.01 4.97 -14.87
N ALA A 11 -24.40 4.23 -15.90
CA ALA A 11 -23.96 2.85 -16.10
C ALA A 11 -22.44 2.75 -16.35
N GLU A 12 -21.86 3.70 -17.08
CA GLU A 12 -20.40 3.75 -17.31
C GLU A 12 -19.64 4.08 -16.02
N LEU A 13 -20.15 5.01 -15.21
CA LEU A 13 -19.58 5.34 -13.90
C LEU A 13 -19.64 4.15 -12.93
N ASP A 14 -20.78 3.46 -12.88
CA ASP A 14 -20.95 2.26 -12.06
C ASP A 14 -20.01 1.14 -12.51
N HIS A 15 -19.83 0.97 -13.82
CA HIS A 15 -18.91 -0.02 -14.36
C HIS A 15 -17.45 0.28 -13.96
N LEU A 16 -17.03 1.54 -14.11
CA LEU A 16 -15.69 1.97 -13.69
C LEU A 16 -15.47 1.75 -12.19
N ALA A 17 -16.45 2.12 -11.35
CA ALA A 17 -16.39 1.91 -9.91
C ALA A 17 -16.25 0.42 -9.57
N GLN A 18 -16.95 -0.47 -10.28
CA GLN A 18 -16.84 -1.92 -10.10
C GLN A 18 -15.45 -2.45 -10.49
N ILE A 19 -14.88 -1.97 -11.60
CA ILE A 19 -13.55 -2.37 -12.07
C ILE A 19 -12.48 -1.97 -11.05
N VAL A 20 -12.49 -0.71 -10.61
CA VAL A 20 -11.53 -0.23 -9.60
C VAL A 20 -11.69 -1.00 -8.29
N SER A 21 -12.92 -1.22 -7.85
CA SER A 21 -13.22 -1.94 -6.60
C SER A 21 -12.76 -3.40 -6.66
N LYS A 22 -13.07 -4.11 -7.75
CA LYS A 22 -12.65 -5.49 -7.98
C LYS A 22 -11.13 -5.59 -8.08
N SER A 23 -10.51 -4.71 -8.86
CA SER A 23 -9.05 -4.66 -9.00
C SER A 23 -8.37 -4.43 -7.66
N HIS A 24 -8.91 -3.54 -6.82
CA HIS A 24 -8.41 -3.32 -5.46
C HIS A 24 -8.48 -4.60 -4.63
N LEU A 25 -9.65 -5.26 -4.58
CA LEU A 25 -9.86 -6.46 -3.76
C LEU A 25 -8.93 -7.61 -4.16
N GLU A 26 -8.72 -7.83 -5.46
CA GLU A 26 -7.91 -8.94 -5.96
C GLU A 26 -6.39 -8.67 -5.95
N THR A 27 -5.96 -7.46 -5.58
CA THR A 27 -4.55 -7.04 -5.60
C THR A 27 -4.11 -6.40 -4.29
N CYS A 28 -4.88 -6.54 -3.22
CA CYS A 28 -4.40 -6.13 -1.90
C CYS A 28 -3.51 -7.21 -1.31
N GLN A 29 -2.42 -6.78 -0.67
CA GLN A 29 -1.48 -7.67 0.02
C GLN A 29 -2.17 -8.48 1.13
N TYR A 30 -3.14 -7.87 1.81
CA TYR A 30 -3.95 -8.52 2.82
C TYR A 30 -5.42 -8.46 2.40
N LEU A 31 -5.99 -9.63 2.15
CA LEU A 31 -7.43 -9.79 1.91
C LEU A 31 -8.21 -9.47 3.18
N ARG A 32 -9.49 -9.14 3.01
CA ARG A 32 -10.36 -8.75 4.14
C ARG A 32 -10.45 -9.86 5.18
N GLU A 33 -10.46 -11.10 4.73
CA GLU A 33 -10.53 -12.32 5.52
C GLU A 33 -9.23 -12.57 6.30
N GLU A 34 -8.09 -12.27 5.68
CA GLU A 34 -6.77 -12.41 6.33
C GLU A 34 -6.59 -11.35 7.43
N LEU A 35 -7.06 -10.12 7.19
CA LEU A 35 -7.10 -9.07 8.20
C LEU A 35 -7.93 -9.49 9.44
N GLN A 36 -9.02 -10.24 9.26
CA GLN A 36 -9.83 -10.72 10.38
C GLN A 36 -9.12 -11.78 11.23
N GLN A 37 -8.15 -12.50 10.66
CA GLN A 37 -7.41 -13.56 11.33
C GLN A 37 -6.07 -13.11 11.90
N MET A 38 -5.63 -11.89 11.60
CA MET A 38 -4.41 -11.33 12.19
C MET A 38 -4.55 -11.30 13.71
N SER A 39 -3.46 -11.63 14.42
CA SER A 39 -3.47 -11.60 15.89
C SER A 39 -3.66 -10.19 16.44
N TRP A 40 -3.48 -9.15 15.61
CA TRP A 40 -3.47 -7.72 15.98
C TRP A 40 -2.68 -7.44 17.26
N GLN A 41 -1.69 -8.30 17.54
CA GLN A 41 -0.86 -8.18 18.73
C GLN A 41 0.24 -7.17 18.46
N SER A 42 0.47 -6.29 19.41
CA SER A 42 1.59 -5.36 19.38
C SER A 42 2.91 -6.08 19.66
N PHE A 43 4.00 -5.49 19.17
CA PHE A 43 5.35 -5.91 19.56
C PHE A 43 5.54 -5.79 21.08
N GLN A 44 6.15 -6.81 21.69
CA GLN A 44 6.60 -6.75 23.07
C GLN A 44 7.87 -5.91 23.18
N GLN A 45 8.14 -5.38 24.37
CA GLN A 45 9.30 -4.49 24.59
C GLN A 45 10.63 -5.11 24.12
N GLU A 46 10.87 -6.38 24.43
CA GLU A 46 12.09 -7.09 23.99
C GLU A 46 12.20 -7.13 22.46
N GLU A 47 11.07 -7.25 21.75
CA GLU A 47 11.06 -7.25 20.29
C GLU A 47 11.35 -5.85 19.75
N VAL A 48 10.75 -4.81 20.34
CA VAL A 48 11.05 -3.41 19.98
C VAL A 48 12.54 -3.13 20.16
N ASP A 49 13.14 -3.55 21.28
CA ASP A 49 14.57 -3.38 21.56
C ASP A 49 15.45 -4.08 20.50
N ARG A 50 15.03 -5.25 20.01
CA ARG A 50 15.71 -5.98 18.92
C ARG A 50 15.63 -5.27 17.58
N TYR A 51 14.59 -4.47 17.34
CA TYR A 51 14.49 -3.61 16.15
C TYR A 51 15.33 -2.34 16.30
N GLN A 52 15.28 -1.70 17.46
CA GLN A 52 16.04 -0.48 17.74
C GLN A 52 17.55 -0.70 17.77
N SER A 53 17.99 -1.89 18.15
CA SER A 53 19.41 -2.27 18.16
C SER A 53 19.97 -2.66 16.78
N LYS A 54 19.14 -2.70 15.72
CA LYS A 54 19.61 -3.00 14.37
C LYS A 54 20.52 -1.87 13.86
N PRO A 55 21.59 -2.19 13.10
CA PRO A 55 22.28 -1.18 12.31
C PRO A 55 21.29 -0.46 11.39
N ARG A 56 21.47 0.86 11.24
CA ARG A 56 20.61 1.72 10.41
C ARG A 56 20.38 1.15 9.01
N GLU A 57 21.45 0.72 8.34
CA GLU A 57 21.38 0.13 7.00
C GLU A 57 20.52 -1.13 6.95
N MET A 58 20.56 -1.97 7.98
CA MET A 58 19.76 -3.19 8.05
C MET A 58 18.28 -2.88 8.27
N MET A 59 17.97 -1.85 9.08
CA MET A 59 16.58 -1.40 9.24
C MET A 59 16.04 -0.79 7.94
N TRP A 60 16.84 0.04 7.27
CA TRP A 60 16.48 0.59 5.95
C TRP A 60 16.26 -0.51 4.92
N GLN A 61 17.14 -1.49 4.85
CA GLN A 61 17.00 -2.63 3.93
C GLN A 61 15.72 -3.42 4.21
N LEU A 62 15.41 -3.68 5.49
CA LEU A 62 14.18 -4.37 5.86
C LEU A 62 12.93 -3.60 5.42
N CYS A 63 12.86 -2.30 5.72
CA CYS A 63 11.75 -1.45 5.28
C CYS A 63 11.65 -1.39 3.75
N ALA A 64 12.78 -1.26 3.05
CA ALA A 64 12.82 -1.22 1.60
C ALA A 64 12.29 -2.52 0.97
N VAL A 65 12.62 -3.69 1.55
CA VAL A 65 12.07 -4.98 1.11
C VAL A 65 10.55 -5.02 1.27
N LYS A 66 10.03 -4.67 2.45
CA LYS A 66 8.57 -4.67 2.70
C LYS A 66 7.82 -3.68 1.80
N ILE A 67 8.39 -2.49 1.57
CA ILE A 67 7.82 -1.51 0.63
C ILE A 67 7.85 -2.05 -0.80
N THR A 68 8.94 -2.69 -1.21
CA THR A 68 9.07 -3.28 -2.55
C THR A 68 8.05 -4.39 -2.78
N GLU A 69 7.79 -5.24 -1.78
CA GLU A 69 6.72 -6.23 -1.82
C GLU A 69 5.35 -5.55 -2.02
N ALA A 70 5.05 -4.51 -1.25
CA ALA A 70 3.80 -3.74 -1.40
C ALA A 70 3.68 -3.07 -2.78
N ILE A 71 4.78 -2.57 -3.35
CA ILE A 71 4.80 -2.00 -4.70
C ILE A 71 4.36 -3.03 -5.74
N GLN A 72 4.76 -4.30 -5.62
CA GLN A 72 4.35 -5.35 -6.57
C GLN A 72 2.82 -5.48 -6.63
N TYR A 73 2.15 -5.44 -5.49
CA TYR A 73 0.69 -5.43 -5.42
C TYR A 73 0.05 -4.19 -6.05
N VAL A 74 0.69 -3.03 -5.95
CA VAL A 74 0.22 -1.80 -6.62
C VAL A 74 0.45 -1.85 -8.14
N VAL A 75 1.53 -2.48 -8.60
CA VAL A 75 1.75 -2.72 -10.03
C VAL A 75 0.66 -3.63 -10.59
N GLU A 76 0.31 -4.72 -9.89
CA GLU A 76 -0.79 -5.59 -10.29
C GLU A 76 -2.15 -4.88 -10.25
N PHE A 77 -2.37 -3.96 -9.31
CA PHE A 77 -3.54 -3.09 -9.30
C PHE A 77 -3.60 -2.22 -10.55
N ALA A 78 -2.52 -1.50 -10.87
CA ALA A 78 -2.46 -0.58 -12.00
C ALA A 78 -2.70 -1.30 -13.34
N LYS A 79 -2.13 -2.51 -13.52
CA LYS A 79 -2.35 -3.34 -14.72
C LYS A 79 -3.83 -3.70 -14.97
N ARG A 80 -4.67 -3.70 -13.93
CA ARG A 80 -6.10 -4.02 -14.01
C ARG A 80 -6.99 -2.78 -14.19
N ILE A 81 -6.41 -1.58 -14.19
CA ILE A 81 -7.16 -0.34 -14.45
C ILE A 81 -7.26 -0.14 -15.97
N ASP A 82 -8.49 0.02 -16.45
CA ASP A 82 -8.77 0.31 -17.86
C ASP A 82 -7.95 1.50 -18.35
N GLY A 83 -7.39 1.36 -19.56
CA GLY A 83 -6.51 2.35 -20.16
C GLY A 83 -5.05 2.33 -19.69
N PHE A 84 -4.72 1.79 -18.50
CA PHE A 84 -3.33 1.80 -18.02
C PHE A 84 -2.39 1.00 -18.92
N MET A 85 -2.80 -0.20 -19.33
CA MET A 85 -2.00 -1.07 -20.22
C MET A 85 -1.95 -0.58 -21.67
N GLU A 86 -2.81 0.38 -22.03
CA GLU A 86 -2.85 1.00 -23.37
C GLU A 86 -1.87 2.17 -23.49
N LEU A 87 -1.42 2.73 -22.35
CA LEU A 87 -0.37 3.74 -22.31
C LEU A 87 0.96 3.18 -22.81
N CYS A 88 1.83 4.06 -23.31
CA CYS A 88 3.19 3.66 -23.64
C CYS A 88 3.98 3.26 -22.37
N GLN A 89 5.00 2.42 -22.53
CA GLN A 89 5.79 1.91 -21.40
C GLN A 89 6.40 3.04 -20.55
N ASN A 90 6.83 4.14 -21.20
CA ASN A 90 7.37 5.30 -20.49
C ASN A 90 6.35 5.90 -19.52
N ASP A 91 5.11 6.09 -19.97
CA ASP A 91 4.06 6.71 -19.15
C ASP A 91 3.61 5.77 -18.04
N GLN A 92 3.50 4.46 -18.31
CA GLN A 92 3.26 3.47 -17.27
C GLN A 92 4.32 3.54 -16.16
N ILE A 93 5.61 3.64 -16.54
CA ILE A 93 6.72 3.77 -15.60
C ILE A 93 6.65 5.09 -14.82
N VAL A 94 6.37 6.21 -15.48
CA VAL A 94 6.26 7.52 -14.84
C VAL A 94 5.13 7.52 -13.81
N LEU A 95 3.95 7.01 -14.16
CA LEU A 95 2.81 6.92 -13.26
C LEU A 95 3.11 6.03 -12.05
N LEU A 96 3.73 4.86 -12.25
CA LEU A 96 4.08 3.97 -11.15
C LEU A 96 5.16 4.57 -10.25
N LYS A 97 6.17 5.25 -10.81
CA LYS A 97 7.23 5.91 -10.03
C LYS A 97 6.67 7.03 -9.14
N ALA A 98 5.73 7.81 -9.66
CA ALA A 98 5.12 8.90 -8.91
C ALA A 98 4.07 8.39 -7.90
N GLY A 99 3.16 7.50 -8.32
CA GLY A 99 1.97 7.17 -7.55
C GLY A 99 2.04 5.91 -6.68
N SER A 100 3.02 5.03 -6.87
CA SER A 100 3.02 3.73 -6.16
C SER A 100 3.05 3.85 -4.65
N LEU A 101 3.89 4.76 -4.13
CA LEU A 101 3.99 4.99 -2.69
C LEU A 101 2.73 5.65 -2.13
N GLU A 102 2.09 6.56 -2.87
CA GLU A 102 0.82 7.19 -2.47
C GLU A 102 -0.29 6.15 -2.29
N VAL A 103 -0.41 5.21 -3.23
CA VAL A 103 -1.37 4.09 -3.13
C VAL A 103 -1.05 3.19 -1.94
N ILE A 104 0.22 2.92 -1.65
CA ILE A 104 0.64 2.14 -0.48
C ILE A 104 0.20 2.84 0.81
N LEU A 105 0.42 4.15 0.93
CA LEU A 105 0.02 4.93 2.10
C LEU A 105 -1.51 4.95 2.29
N VAL A 106 -2.29 5.04 1.22
CA VAL A 106 -3.76 4.91 1.29
C VAL A 106 -4.17 3.50 1.74
N ARG A 107 -3.52 2.45 1.21
CA ARG A 107 -3.80 1.06 1.61
C ARG A 107 -3.39 0.76 3.04
N MET A 108 -2.37 1.46 3.56
CA MET A 108 -1.89 1.33 4.94
C MET A 108 -2.99 1.61 5.97
N CYS A 109 -3.96 2.47 5.65
CA CYS A 109 -5.13 2.72 6.52
C CYS A 109 -5.92 1.45 6.89
N ARG A 110 -5.86 0.41 6.06
CA ARG A 110 -6.54 -0.88 6.33
C ARG A 110 -5.85 -1.72 7.41
N VAL A 111 -4.60 -1.40 7.71
CA VAL A 111 -3.72 -2.12 8.64
C VAL A 111 -3.10 -1.18 9.68
N PHE A 112 -3.72 -0.01 9.86
CA PHE A 112 -3.33 0.99 10.83
C PHE A 112 -4.35 1.03 11.96
N ASP A 113 -3.87 0.91 13.18
CA ASP A 113 -4.64 1.14 14.39
C ASP A 113 -4.43 2.59 14.83
N SER A 114 -5.47 3.39 14.65
CA SER A 114 -5.47 4.81 15.00
C SER A 114 -5.51 5.08 16.50
N GLU A 115 -6.03 4.15 17.31
CA GLU A 115 -6.12 4.33 18.76
C GLU A 115 -4.74 4.16 19.39
N ASN A 116 -3.98 3.16 18.94
CA ASN A 116 -2.65 2.85 19.46
C ASN A 116 -1.51 3.44 18.63
N ASN A 117 -1.82 4.21 17.57
CA ASN A 117 -0.86 4.79 16.62
C ASN A 117 0.14 3.74 16.12
N SER A 118 -0.36 2.63 15.61
CA SER A 118 0.48 1.49 15.20
C SER A 118 0.06 0.92 13.86
N VAL A 119 1.01 0.35 13.12
CA VAL A 119 0.80 -0.21 11.79
C VAL A 119 1.20 -1.68 11.77
N TYR A 120 0.47 -2.52 11.04
CA TYR A 120 0.88 -3.90 10.84
C TYR A 120 2.21 -3.96 10.08
N PHE A 121 3.22 -4.53 10.73
CA PHE A 121 4.57 -4.66 10.20
C PHE A 121 5.17 -5.96 10.72
N ASP A 122 5.70 -6.78 9.82
CA ASP A 122 6.37 -8.04 10.13
C ASP A 122 5.60 -8.97 11.09
N GLY A 123 4.28 -9.06 10.90
CA GLY A 123 3.43 -9.99 11.64
C GLY A 123 2.67 -9.38 12.83
N LYS A 124 3.01 -8.16 13.26
CA LYS A 124 2.48 -7.53 14.49
C LYS A 124 2.20 -6.03 14.30
N LEU A 125 1.46 -5.43 15.23
CA LEU A 125 1.26 -3.98 15.26
C LEU A 125 2.51 -3.27 15.82
N ALA A 126 3.17 -2.52 14.95
CA ALA A 126 4.36 -1.72 15.25
C ALA A 126 4.00 -0.27 15.53
N SER A 127 4.38 0.22 16.72
CA SER A 127 4.42 1.65 17.00
C SER A 127 5.62 2.30 16.28
N PRO A 128 5.70 3.66 16.24
CA PRO A 128 6.85 4.36 15.68
C PRO A 128 8.20 3.94 16.29
N ASP A 129 8.20 3.50 17.54
CA ASP A 129 9.42 3.06 18.26
C ASP A 129 10.12 1.88 17.59
N VAL A 130 9.39 1.01 16.89
CA VAL A 130 9.97 -0.10 16.11
C VAL A 130 10.89 0.45 15.01
N PHE A 131 10.59 1.62 14.47
CA PHE A 131 11.29 2.21 13.31
C PHE A 131 12.41 3.18 13.69
N LYS A 132 12.69 3.38 14.98
CA LYS A 132 13.65 4.38 15.47
C LYS A 132 15.06 4.23 14.87
N ALA A 133 15.50 3.01 14.59
CA ALA A 133 16.82 2.74 13.99
C ALA A 133 16.99 3.32 12.56
N LEU A 134 15.91 3.75 11.89
CA LEU A 134 15.99 4.46 10.61
C LEU A 134 16.67 5.84 10.74
N GLY A 135 16.70 6.43 11.94
CA GLY A 135 17.30 7.74 12.21
C GLY A 135 16.54 8.88 11.51
N CYS A 136 15.21 8.81 11.56
CA CYS A 136 14.30 9.86 11.08
C CYS A 136 13.86 10.68 12.31
N ASP A 137 14.81 11.43 12.86
CA ASP A 137 14.58 12.35 13.98
C ASP A 137 14.27 13.77 13.44
#